data_AF-A0A8J3QDK8-F1
#
_entry.id   AF-A0A8J3QDK8-F1
#
_cell.length_a   1.000
_cell.length_b   1.000
_cell.length_c   1.000
_cell.angle_alpha   90.00
_cell.angle_beta   90.00
_cell.angle_gamma   90.00
#
_symmetry.space_group_name_H-M   'P 1'
#
loop_
_entity.id
_entity.type
_entity.pdbx_description
1 polymer ?
#
loop_
_entity_poly.entity_id
_entity_poly.type
_entity_poly.pdbx_seq_one_letter_code
_entity_poly.pdbx_strand_id
1 'polypeptide(L)' 'MDERRAALGKDDAKGAQDAADLLALALEDVGFDVGRDFPSLSSGAGPGGVGFVELGRVSGGVAFDLAIVLTAAKGRGITL' A
#
# COMPACT_ATOMS: atom_id res chain seq x y z
N MET A 1 23.29 -0.64 -22.54
CA MET A 1 21.85 -0.28 -22.61
C MET A 1 21.19 -0.54 -21.25
N ASP A 2 21.91 -0.32 -20.12
CA ASP A 2 21.51 -0.85 -18.80
C ASP A 2 21.37 0.22 -17.71
N GLU A 3 22.09 1.33 -17.78
CA GLU A 3 22.05 2.37 -16.72
C GLU A 3 20.70 3.11 -16.65
N ARG A 4 20.04 3.35 -17.78
CA ARG A 4 18.72 3.99 -17.80
C ARG A 4 17.61 3.12 -17.19
N ARG A 5 17.69 1.79 -17.34
CA ARG A 5 16.71 0.86 -16.73
C ARG A 5 16.93 0.73 -15.21
N ALA A 6 18.19 0.74 -14.78
CA ALA A 6 18.53 0.71 -13.35
C ALA A 6 18.12 2.02 -12.62
N ALA A 7 18.21 3.17 -13.30
CA ALA A 7 17.76 4.45 -12.75
C ALA A 7 16.21 4.51 -12.63
N LEU A 8 15.49 4.11 -13.69
CA LEU A 8 14.02 4.06 -13.67
C LEU A 8 13.49 3.12 -12.57
N GLY A 9 14.08 1.92 -12.42
CA GLY A 9 13.69 0.99 -11.37
C GLY A 9 14.01 1.46 -9.94
N LYS A 10 14.96 2.39 -9.76
CA LYS A 10 15.25 3.01 -8.46
C LYS A 10 14.24 4.09 -8.09
N ASP A 11 13.82 4.89 -9.07
CA ASP A 11 12.83 5.95 -8.87
C ASP A 11 11.44 5.34 -8.59
N ASP A 12 11.09 4.26 -9.30
CA ASP A 12 9.84 3.53 -9.09
C ASP A 12 9.81 2.76 -7.77
N ALA A 13 10.93 2.17 -7.34
CA ALA A 13 11.02 1.53 -6.02
C ALA A 13 10.91 2.54 -4.88
N LYS A 14 11.47 3.73 -5.04
CA LYS A 14 11.31 4.82 -4.06
C LYS A 14 9.86 5.30 -4.00
N GLY A 15 9.22 5.48 -5.15
CA GLY A 15 7.80 5.82 -5.20
C GLY A 15 6.89 4.76 -4.56
N ALA A 16 7.24 3.47 -4.71
CA ALA A 16 6.51 2.39 -4.06
C ALA A 16 6.67 2.39 -2.54
N GLN A 17 7.87 2.68 -2.02
CA GLN A 17 8.09 2.82 -0.58
C GLN A 17 7.30 4.00 -0.01
N ASP A 18 7.38 5.17 -0.65
CA ASP A 18 6.64 6.37 -0.22
C ASP A 18 5.12 6.08 -0.22
N ALA A 19 4.62 5.33 -1.21
CA ALA A 19 3.21 4.92 -1.26
C ALA A 19 2.83 3.92 -0.15
N ALA A 20 3.73 2.98 0.20
CA ALA A 20 3.50 2.05 1.31
C ALA A 20 3.47 2.78 2.66
N ASP A 21 4.38 3.73 2.87
CA ASP A 21 4.45 4.55 4.08
C ASP A 21 3.19 5.41 4.24
N LEU A 22 2.73 6.05 3.15
CA LEU A 22 1.48 6.80 3.13
C LEU A 22 0.26 5.92 3.41
N LEU A 23 0.23 4.70 2.85
CA LEU A 23 -0.85 3.75 3.12
C LEU A 23 -0.85 3.30 4.58
N ALA A 24 0.32 3.05 5.17
CA ALA A 24 0.44 2.72 6.59
C ALA A 24 -0.16 3.83 7.46
N LEU A 25 0.24 5.09 7.23
CA LEU A 25 -0.29 6.24 7.96
C LEU A 25 -1.82 6.36 7.82
N ALA A 26 -2.35 6.21 6.61
CA ALA A 26 -3.78 6.29 6.38
C ALA A 26 -4.57 5.16 7.08
N LEU A 27 -3.99 3.96 7.18
CA LEU A 27 -4.58 2.84 7.90
C LEU A 27 -4.57 3.07 9.42
N GLU A 28 -3.48 3.62 9.97
CA GLU A 28 -3.42 4.00 11.38
C GLU A 28 -4.41 5.11 11.73
N ASP A 29 -4.55 6.12 10.87
CA ASP A 29 -5.49 7.24 11.05
C ASP A 29 -6.96 6.80 11.14
N VAL A 30 -7.31 5.69 10.48
CA VAL A 30 -8.66 5.11 10.53
C VAL A 30 -8.80 4.01 11.60
N GLY A 31 -7.74 3.76 12.38
CA GLY A 31 -7.79 2.94 13.59
C GLY A 31 -7.22 1.52 13.47
N PHE A 32 -6.55 1.17 12.37
CA PHE A 32 -5.83 -0.11 12.29
C PHE A 32 -4.49 -0.06 13.01
N ASP A 33 -4.05 -1.18 13.55
CA ASP A 33 -2.67 -1.37 14.00
C ASP A 33 -1.90 -2.02 12.84
N VAL A 34 -1.14 -1.25 12.07
CA VAL A 34 -0.47 -1.77 10.86
C VAL A 34 0.49 -2.91 11.18
N GLY A 35 1.21 -2.85 12.31
CA GLY A 35 2.14 -3.89 12.73
C GLY A 35 1.45 -5.22 13.05
N ARG A 36 0.22 -5.18 13.57
CA ARG A 36 -0.55 -6.38 13.92
C ARG A 36 -1.49 -6.85 12.82
N ASP A 37 -2.21 -5.91 12.19
CA ASP A 37 -3.32 -6.17 11.27
C ASP A 37 -2.84 -6.32 9.82
N PHE A 38 -1.71 -5.68 9.47
CA PHE A 38 -1.04 -5.78 8.17
C PHE A 38 0.47 -6.05 8.31
N PRO A 39 0.88 -7.14 8.99
CA PRO A 39 2.29 -7.40 9.34
C PRO A 39 3.20 -7.64 8.13
N SER A 40 2.61 -7.86 6.95
CA SER A 40 3.31 -8.06 5.68
C SER A 40 3.21 -6.87 4.73
N LEU A 41 2.75 -5.71 5.22
CA LEU A 41 2.74 -4.48 4.44
C LEU A 41 4.16 -4.16 3.98
N SER A 42 4.36 -4.11 2.67
CA SER A 42 5.66 -3.88 2.07
C SER A 42 5.54 -3.27 0.68
N SER A 43 6.63 -2.69 0.19
CA SER A 43 6.76 -2.25 -1.19
C SER A 43 7.82 -3.05 -1.93
N GLY A 44 7.68 -3.16 -3.25
CA GLY A 44 8.67 -3.82 -4.09
C GLY A 44 8.64 -3.31 -5.53
N ALA A 45 9.46 -3.93 -6.38
CA ALA A 45 9.48 -3.68 -7.81
C ALA A 45 9.19 -4.98 -8.57
N GLY A 46 8.17 -4.95 -9.43
CA GLY A 46 7.75 -6.06 -10.26
C GLY A 46 8.56 -6.18 -11.56
N PRO A 47 8.21 -7.15 -12.43
CA PRO A 47 8.82 -7.28 -13.74
C PRO A 47 8.71 -5.98 -14.54
N GLY A 48 9.83 -5.49 -15.07
CA GLY A 48 9.89 -4.23 -15.82
C GLY A 48 10.13 -2.99 -14.96
N GLY A 49 10.33 -3.13 -13.64
CA GLY A 49 10.66 -2.02 -12.74
C GLY A 49 9.44 -1.32 -12.12
N VAL A 50 8.22 -1.76 -12.43
CA VAL A 50 6.99 -1.16 -11.91
C VAL A 50 6.92 -1.38 -10.39
N GLY A 51 6.89 -0.29 -9.64
CA GLY A 51 6.73 -0.29 -8.19
C GLY A 51 5.35 -0.82 -7.77
N PHE A 52 5.28 -1.54 -6.65
CA PHE A 52 4.04 -2.03 -6.07
C PHE A 52 4.03 -1.92 -4.55
N VAL A 53 2.83 -1.91 -3.97
CA VAL A 53 2.58 -2.06 -2.54
C VAL A 53 1.80 -3.36 -2.33
N GLU A 54 2.27 -4.19 -1.41
CA GLU A 54 1.66 -5.47 -1.05
C GLU A 54 1.19 -5.42 0.40
N LEU A 55 -0.12 -5.65 0.62
CA LEU A 55 -0.72 -5.74 1.96
C LEU A 55 -0.48 -7.12 2.62
N GLY A 56 -0.15 -8.13 1.82
CA GLY A 56 -0.05 -9.52 2.22
C GLY A 56 -1.40 -10.15 2.56
N ARG A 57 -1.39 -11.15 3.44
CA ARG A 57 -2.61 -11.83 3.91
C ARG A 57 -3.31 -10.98 4.97
N VAL A 58 -4.57 -10.68 4.72
CA VAL A 58 -5.45 -9.98 5.67
C VAL A 58 -6.40 -10.99 6.33
N SER A 59 -6.56 -10.90 7.65
CA SER A 59 -7.51 -11.75 8.37
C SER A 59 -8.96 -11.39 8.03
N GLY A 60 -9.91 -12.31 8.23
CA GLY A 60 -11.32 -12.05 7.92
C GLY A 60 -11.91 -10.86 8.67
N GLY A 61 -11.54 -10.67 9.94
CA GLY A 61 -11.99 -9.51 10.74
C GLY A 61 -11.44 -8.20 10.21
N VAL A 62 -10.13 -8.13 9.97
CA VAL A 62 -9.47 -6.93 9.41
C VAL A 62 -10.04 -6.61 8.02
N ALA A 63 -10.32 -7.61 7.19
CA ALA A 63 -10.93 -7.40 5.87
C ALA A 63 -12.35 -6.81 5.97
N PHE A 64 -13.14 -7.24 6.96
CA PHE A 64 -14.47 -6.70 7.20
C PHE A 64 -14.42 -5.24 7.67
N ASP A 65 -13.54 -4.93 8.63
CA ASP A 65 -13.36 -3.58 9.13
C ASP A 65 -12.83 -2.64 8.03
N LEU A 66 -11.91 -3.12 7.19
CA LEU A 66 -11.39 -2.38 6.04
C LEU A 66 -12.52 -2.06 5.05
N ALA A 67 -13.40 -3.02 4.77
CA ALA A 67 -14.55 -2.81 3.90
C ALA A 67 -15.53 -1.75 4.46
N ILE A 68 -15.72 -1.70 5.78
CA ILE A 68 -16.53 -0.65 6.44
C ILE A 68 -15.91 0.73 6.22
N VAL A 69 -14.61 0.87 6.49
CA VAL A 69 -13.88 2.14 6.33
C VAL A 69 -13.96 2.64 4.88
N LEU A 70 -13.69 1.75 3.91
CA LEU A 70 -13.75 2.09 2.49
C LEU A 70 -15.16 2.48 2.04
N THR A 71 -16.19 1.80 2.55
CA THR A 71 -17.59 2.13 2.27
C THR A 71 -17.95 3.51 2.84
N ALA A 72 -17.51 3.82 4.05
CA ALA A 72 -17.71 5.13 4.66
C ALA A 72 -16.98 6.25 3.89
N ALA A 73 -15.76 6.00 3.43
CA ALA A 73 -15.00 6.94 2.60
C ALA A 73 -15.72 7.23 1.27
N LYS A 74 -16.22 6.19 0.59
CA LYS A 74 -17.04 6.33 -0.62
C LYS A 74 -18.31 7.15 -0.37
N GLY A 75 -18.98 6.93 0.76
CA GLY A 75 -20.16 7.71 1.18
C GLY A 75 -19.88 9.19 1.39
N ARG A 76 -18.62 9.56 1.67
CA ARG A 76 -18.14 10.95 1.78
C ARG A 76 -17.73 11.56 0.44
N GLY A 77 -17.90 10.84 -0.67
CA GLY A 77 -17.52 11.29 -2.01
C GLY A 77 -16.03 11.15 -2.33
N ILE A 78 -15.28 10.40 -1.52
CA ILE A 78 -13.88 10.06 -1.85
C ILE A 78 -13.92 8.89 -2.84
N THR A 79 -13.42 9.12 -4.05
CA THR A 79 -13.29 8.09 -5.09
C THR A 79 -11.83 7.62 -5.13
N LEU A 80 -11.62 6.31 -5.09
CA LEU A 80 -10.32 5.65 -5.27
C LEU A 80 -10.03 5.46 -6.77
#